data_AF-A0A7V3WG08-F1
#
_entry.id   AF-A0A7V3WG08-F1
#
_cell.length_a   1.000
_cell.length_b   1.000
_cell.length_c   1.000
_cell.angle_alpha   90.00
_cell.angle_beta   90.00
_cell.angle_gamma   90.00
#
_symmetry.space_group_name_H-M   'P 1'
#
loop_
_entity.id
_entity.type
_entity.pdbx_description
1 polymer ?
#
loop_
_entity_poly.entity_id
_entity_poly.type
_entity_poly.pdbx_seq_one_letter_code
_entity_poly.pdbx_strand_id
1 'polypeptide(L)'
;MDADWRIAPGGEDDQSRQAAELVRFALGQLRGSVTRILLNALDALAHGYSVQEINYTLCEQEPWRGMVVWRSIKSKPARLFRLETDEYRNLKSLYLRMPGGQEQPLPAEKFVLYAYNSRYESPYGRSDLRAAYKHWWAKQLLLKFWLLSLEKFGSPTVKGVVPRHVPEEERRELLRVLDRIQQETAVVLPEDVQIELMEGRSPIGAAYLQAVQFHNREIARAILGQTLATDEGMRTGSLALGKVHYRVMQLYFRALRRDLAEQVMEEQLFRRLVELNFAEAKVPRFVWLEREDAEDG
;
A
#
# COMPACT_ATOMS: atom_id res chain seq x y z
N MET A 1 8.06 -2.66 12.00
CA MET A 1 9.33 -1.90 11.94
C MET A 1 9.99 -1.87 13.32
N ASP A 2 10.13 -3.04 13.93
CA ASP A 2 10.75 -3.22 15.26
C ASP A 2 12.24 -3.57 15.11
N ALA A 3 12.92 -2.87 14.18
CA ALA A 3 14.33 -3.08 13.90
C ALA A 3 15.09 -1.89 14.47
N ASP A 4 15.99 -2.18 15.40
CA ASP A 4 16.90 -1.19 15.95
C ASP A 4 17.90 -0.75 14.87
N TRP A 5 18.46 0.43 15.03
CA TRP A 5 19.39 1.01 14.07
C TRP A 5 20.47 1.81 14.80
N ARG A 6 21.61 2.00 14.14
CA ARG A 6 22.70 2.86 14.61
C ARG A 6 23.25 3.69 13.47
N ILE A 7 23.93 4.77 13.83
CA ILE A 7 24.69 5.60 12.89
C ILE A 7 26.16 5.24 13.00
N ALA A 8 26.80 4.88 11.90
CA ALA A 8 28.23 4.64 11.82
C ALA A 8 28.93 5.80 11.09
N PRO A 9 30.16 6.19 11.48
CA PRO A 9 30.96 7.15 10.73
C PRO A 9 31.18 6.73 9.27
N GLY A 10 31.22 7.70 8.35
CA GLY A 10 31.53 7.47 6.93
C GLY A 10 33.03 7.30 6.66
N GLY A 11 33.88 7.67 7.62
CA GLY A 11 35.33 7.64 7.56
C GLY A 11 35.94 7.58 8.95
N GLU A 12 37.25 7.29 9.00
CA GLU A 12 38.00 7.18 10.25
C GLU A 12 38.57 8.52 10.74
N ASP A 13 38.55 9.56 9.91
CA ASP A 13 39.01 10.91 10.23
C ASP A 13 38.08 11.62 11.23
N ASP A 14 38.62 12.63 11.91
CA ASP A 14 37.91 13.33 12.99
C ASP A 14 36.65 14.05 12.50
N GLN A 15 36.68 14.65 11.30
CA GLN A 15 35.50 15.32 10.75
C GLN A 15 34.37 14.32 10.45
N SER A 16 34.69 13.16 9.90
CA SER A 16 33.72 12.08 9.65
C SER A 16 33.13 11.50 10.95
N ARG A 17 33.93 11.42 12.03
CA ARG A 17 33.43 11.02 13.35
C ARG A 17 32.50 12.07 13.95
N GLN A 18 32.88 13.34 13.89
CA GLN A 18 32.06 14.47 14.33
C GLN A 18 30.75 14.57 13.54
N ALA A 19 30.80 14.37 12.22
CA ALA A 19 29.61 14.34 11.37
C ALA A 19 28.60 13.26 11.82
N ALA A 20 29.09 12.07 12.17
CA ALA A 20 28.22 11.00 12.69
C ALA A 20 27.64 11.34 14.07
N GLU A 21 28.41 12.02 14.93
CA GLU A 21 27.92 12.50 16.22
C GLU A 21 26.87 13.61 16.07
N LEU A 22 27.09 14.57 15.17
CA LEU A 22 26.11 15.61 14.86
C LEU A 22 24.82 14.99 14.31
N VAL A 23 24.91 14.02 13.40
CA VAL A 23 23.73 13.29 12.88
C VAL A 23 22.98 12.61 14.03
N ARG A 24 23.68 11.88 14.92
CA ARG A 24 23.05 11.24 16.09
C ARG A 24 22.36 12.27 16.98
N PHE A 25 23.03 13.38 17.28
CA PHE A 25 22.49 14.46 18.08
C PHE A 25 21.25 15.09 17.41
N ALA A 26 21.33 15.44 16.14
CA ALA A 26 20.25 16.06 15.38
C ALA A 26 19.02 15.15 15.29
N LEU A 27 19.21 13.83 15.13
CA LEU A 27 18.11 12.87 15.20
C LEU A 27 17.48 12.80 16.60
N GLY A 28 18.29 12.92 17.66
CA GLY A 28 17.81 12.95 19.05
C GLY A 28 17.01 14.21 19.41
N GLN A 29 17.30 15.35 18.77
CA GLN A 29 16.59 16.63 18.98
C GLN A 29 15.40 16.83 18.01
N LEU A 30 15.26 15.96 17.01
CA LEU A 30 14.25 16.10 15.97
C LEU A 30 12.83 16.06 16.56
N ARG A 31 11.97 17.02 16.17
CA ARG A 31 10.53 16.90 16.42
C ARG A 31 9.91 15.85 15.51
N GLY A 32 9.84 14.62 16.01
CA GLY A 32 9.36 13.45 15.28
C GLY A 32 10.16 12.21 15.66
N SER A 33 10.23 11.23 14.77
CA SER A 33 11.08 10.06 14.97
C SER A 33 11.57 9.52 13.63
N VAL A 34 12.73 8.86 13.64
CA VAL A 34 13.25 8.14 12.48
C VAL A 34 12.25 7.12 11.96
N THR A 35 11.60 6.37 12.87
CA THR A 35 10.53 5.43 12.51
C THR A 35 9.42 6.10 11.72
N ARG A 36 8.99 7.32 12.11
CA ARG A 36 7.96 8.05 11.39
C ARG A 36 8.45 8.54 10.02
N ILE A 37 9.69 9.02 9.91
CA ILE A 37 10.29 9.43 8.62
C ILE A 37 10.28 8.25 7.64
N LEU A 38 10.69 7.08 8.10
CA LEU A 38 10.74 5.87 7.28
C LEU A 38 9.34 5.36 6.94
N LEU A 39 8.39 5.38 7.88
CA LEU A 39 6.98 5.04 7.59
C LEU A 39 6.38 5.97 6.54
N ASN A 40 6.63 7.28 6.66
CA ASN A 40 6.14 8.26 5.69
C ASN A 40 6.81 8.06 4.33
N ALA A 41 8.06 7.63 4.28
CA ALA A 41 8.71 7.28 3.02
C ALA A 41 7.98 6.12 2.33
N LEU A 42 7.52 5.12 3.10
CA LEU A 42 6.79 3.96 2.61
C LEU A 42 5.40 4.25 2.01
N ASP A 43 4.87 5.47 2.12
CA ASP A 43 3.71 5.88 1.31
C ASP A 43 3.97 5.69 -0.20
N ALA A 44 5.25 5.69 -0.60
CA ALA A 44 5.70 5.37 -1.96
C ALA A 44 5.30 3.95 -2.43
N LEU A 45 5.08 2.97 -1.55
CA LEU A 45 4.58 1.65 -1.94
C LEU A 45 3.20 1.76 -2.61
N ALA A 46 2.35 2.65 -2.10
CA ALA A 46 1.00 2.89 -2.62
C ALA A 46 0.94 3.92 -3.76
N HIS A 47 1.86 4.89 -3.78
CA HIS A 47 1.81 6.02 -4.71
C HIS A 47 2.92 6.05 -5.76
N GLY A 48 3.90 5.16 -5.65
CA GLY A 48 5.14 5.16 -6.43
C GLY A 48 6.23 6.02 -5.81
N TYR A 49 5.87 7.17 -5.22
CA TYR A 49 6.81 8.07 -4.55
C TYR A 49 6.18 8.75 -3.33
N SER A 50 7.03 9.29 -2.46
CA SER A 50 6.64 10.09 -1.29
C SER A 50 7.47 11.36 -1.18
N VAL A 51 6.91 12.36 -0.50
CA VAL A 51 7.51 13.70 -0.35
C VAL A 51 7.52 14.08 1.12
N GLN A 52 8.66 14.50 1.65
CA GLN A 52 8.79 15.01 3.02
C GLN A 52 9.57 16.33 3.03
N GLU A 53 9.03 17.36 3.66
CA GLU A 53 9.70 18.66 3.81
C GLU A 53 10.67 18.65 4.99
N ILE A 54 11.92 19.04 4.73
CA ILE A 54 12.97 19.22 5.73
C ILE A 54 12.90 20.67 6.24
N ASN A 55 12.72 20.82 7.55
CA ASN A 55 12.79 22.11 8.23
C ASN A 55 14.10 22.18 8.99
N TYR A 56 15.01 23.04 8.55
CA TYR A 56 16.29 23.30 9.21
C TYR A 56 16.15 24.36 10.31
N THR A 57 17.08 24.34 11.26
CA THR A 57 17.26 25.37 12.29
C THR A 57 18.74 25.40 12.70
N LEU A 58 19.19 26.48 13.31
CA LEU A 58 20.50 26.48 13.97
C LEU A 58 20.37 25.81 15.35
N CYS A 59 21.39 25.04 15.73
CA CYS A 59 21.48 24.43 17.03
C CYS A 59 21.86 25.48 18.10
N GLU A 60 21.18 25.44 19.24
CA GLU A 60 21.40 26.36 20.36
C GLU A 60 22.20 25.71 21.51
N GLN A 61 22.44 24.40 21.44
CA GLN A 61 23.05 23.58 22.50
C GLN A 61 24.51 23.24 22.16
N GLU A 62 25.37 23.25 23.18
CA GLU A 62 26.74 22.73 23.07
C GLU A 62 26.75 21.20 22.92
N PRO A 63 27.75 20.61 22.24
CA PRO A 63 28.90 21.25 21.58
C PRO A 63 28.59 21.75 20.16
N TRP A 64 27.34 21.61 19.69
CA TRP A 64 26.96 21.85 18.29
C TRP A 64 26.39 23.25 18.04
N ARG A 65 26.58 24.20 18.97
CA ARG A 65 25.97 25.53 18.87
C ARG A 65 26.39 26.21 17.57
N GLY A 66 25.41 26.76 16.85
CA GLY A 66 25.61 27.43 15.57
C GLY A 66 25.64 26.50 14.35
N MET A 67 25.70 25.17 14.53
CA MET A 67 25.56 24.22 13.43
C MET A 67 24.11 24.12 12.96
N VAL A 68 23.92 23.88 11.66
CA VAL A 68 22.61 23.59 11.07
C VAL A 68 22.18 22.19 11.49
N VAL A 69 20.96 22.06 12.00
CA VAL A 69 20.31 20.80 12.39
C VAL A 69 18.88 20.73 11.88
N TRP A 70 18.26 19.54 11.95
CA TRP A 70 16.84 19.38 11.60
C TRP A 70 15.95 19.79 12.77
N ARG A 71 15.00 20.70 12.52
CA ARG A 71 13.88 20.98 13.42
C ARG A 71 12.80 19.92 13.32
N SER A 72 12.39 19.59 12.11
CA SER A 72 11.36 18.59 11.83
C SER A 72 11.39 18.16 10.37
N ILE A 73 11.00 16.91 10.10
CA ILE A 73 10.79 16.37 8.76
C ILE A 73 9.31 16.00 8.64
N LYS A 74 8.60 16.63 7.70
CA LYS A 74 7.13 16.57 7.61
C LYS A 74 6.67 15.98 6.29
N SER A 75 5.96 14.85 6.35
CA SER A 75 5.31 14.27 5.16
C SER A 75 4.34 15.24 4.52
N LYS A 76 4.28 15.23 3.19
CA LYS A 76 3.36 16.01 2.38
C LYS A 76 2.62 15.08 1.41
N PRO A 77 1.34 15.35 1.09
CA PRO A 77 0.63 14.58 0.09
C PRO A 77 1.34 14.68 -1.27
N ALA A 78 1.92 13.57 -1.73
CA ALA A 78 2.72 13.53 -2.96
C ALA A 78 1.98 14.10 -4.17
N ARG A 79 0.67 13.83 -4.28
CA ARG A 79 -0.22 14.33 -5.36
C ARG A 79 -0.24 15.85 -5.55
N LEU A 80 0.21 16.63 -4.56
CA LEU A 80 0.28 18.08 -4.65
C LEU A 80 1.55 18.57 -5.35
N PHE A 81 2.51 17.68 -5.61
CA PHE A 81 3.81 18.04 -6.16
C PHE A 81 3.94 17.52 -7.58
N ARG A 82 4.44 18.38 -8.47
CA ARG A 82 4.98 17.99 -9.77
C ARG A 82 6.50 18.04 -9.69
N LEU A 83 7.15 16.96 -10.10
CA LEU A 83 8.60 16.84 -10.14
C LEU A 83 9.07 17.24 -11.55
N GLU A 84 10.01 18.17 -11.62
CA GLU A 84 10.65 18.60 -12.85
C GLU A 84 12.06 18.04 -12.93
N THR A 85 12.38 17.41 -14.06
CA THR A 85 13.70 16.84 -14.32
C THR A 85 14.33 17.46 -15.56
N ASP A 86 15.66 17.36 -15.66
CA ASP A 86 16.36 17.64 -16.91
C ASP A 86 16.26 16.49 -17.92
N GLU A 87 16.95 16.65 -19.05
CA GLU A 87 17.01 15.66 -20.14
C GLU A 87 17.63 14.33 -19.73
N TYR A 88 18.42 14.32 -18.64
CA TYR A 88 19.07 13.16 -18.05
C TYR A 88 18.30 12.60 -16.85
N ARG A 89 17.10 13.12 -16.58
CA ARG A 89 16.23 12.76 -15.45
C ARG A 89 16.75 13.16 -14.07
N ASN A 90 17.74 14.05 -14.00
CA ASN A 90 18.13 14.65 -12.73
C ASN A 90 17.03 15.59 -12.27
N LEU A 91 16.63 15.48 -11.00
CA LEU A 91 15.63 16.34 -10.41
C LEU A 91 16.14 17.79 -10.31
N LYS A 92 15.45 18.72 -10.96
CA LYS A 92 15.78 20.16 -10.94
C LYS A 92 14.97 20.91 -9.90
N SER A 93 13.67 20.69 -9.84
CA SER A 93 12.75 21.47 -9.00
C SER A 93 11.47 20.70 -8.69
N LEU A 94 10.82 21.08 -7.59
CA LEU A 94 9.47 20.63 -7.27
C LEU A 94 8.52 21.80 -7.46
N TYR A 95 7.34 21.53 -7.98
CA TYR A 95 6.28 22.51 -8.09
C TYR A 95 5.13 22.10 -7.18
N LEU A 96 4.80 22.94 -6.21
CA LEU A 96 3.61 22.77 -5.39
C LEU A 96 2.40 23.32 -6.13
N ARG A 97 1.40 22.46 -6.34
CA ARG A 97 0.12 22.85 -6.93
C ARG A 97 -0.76 23.48 -5.86
N MET A 98 -1.01 24.76 -6.02
CA MET A 98 -1.84 25.57 -5.13
C MET A 98 -3.32 25.51 -5.55
N PRO A 99 -4.27 25.82 -4.63
CA PRO A 99 -5.65 26.05 -5.00
C PRO A 99 -5.77 27.07 -6.14
N GLY A 100 -6.62 26.81 -7.13
CA GLY A 100 -6.76 27.66 -8.31
C GLY A 100 -5.79 27.33 -9.46
N GLY A 101 -4.98 26.27 -9.34
CA GLY A 101 -4.17 25.73 -10.44
C GLY A 101 -2.81 26.43 -10.64
N GLN A 102 -2.48 27.41 -9.81
CA GLN A 102 -1.14 28.01 -9.79
C GLN A 102 -0.10 26.99 -9.29
N GLU A 103 1.10 27.06 -9.84
CA GLU A 103 2.23 26.24 -9.42
C GLU A 103 3.32 27.13 -8.81
N GLN A 104 3.79 26.77 -7.62
CA GLN A 104 4.89 27.45 -6.95
C GLN A 104 6.15 26.59 -7.04
N PRO A 105 7.25 27.09 -7.66
CA PRO A 105 8.52 26.39 -7.65
C PRO A 105 9.11 26.37 -6.24
N LEU A 106 9.65 25.22 -5.86
CA LEU A 106 10.25 24.94 -4.58
C LEU A 106 11.62 24.27 -4.78
N PRO A 107 12.63 24.65 -3.98
CA PRO A 107 13.96 24.06 -4.08
C PRO A 107 13.94 22.59 -3.64
N ALA A 108 14.49 21.71 -4.49
CA ALA A 108 14.50 20.27 -4.25
C ALA A 108 15.26 19.85 -2.98
N GLU A 109 16.33 20.58 -2.66
CA GLU A 109 17.15 20.40 -1.45
C GLU A 109 16.33 20.38 -0.15
N LYS A 110 15.19 21.09 -0.10
CA LYS A 110 14.31 21.18 1.07
C LYS A 110 13.38 19.98 1.22
N PHE A 111 13.41 19.01 0.31
CA PHE A 111 12.52 17.87 0.31
C PHE A 111 13.28 16.56 0.23
N VAL A 112 12.87 15.59 1.03
CA VAL A 112 13.20 14.20 0.83
C VAL A 112 12.18 13.60 -0.12
N LEU A 113 12.67 13.03 -1.22
CA LEU A 113 11.88 12.39 -2.25
C LEU A 113 12.29 10.93 -2.35
N TYR A 114 11.39 10.03 -1.97
CA TYR A 114 11.65 8.60 -2.07
C TYR A 114 10.81 8.02 -3.21
N ALA A 115 11.48 7.51 -4.25
CA ALA A 115 10.85 6.87 -5.40
C ALA A 115 10.99 5.35 -5.27
N TYR A 116 9.91 4.67 -4.93
CA TYR A 116 9.89 3.22 -4.75
C TYR A 116 9.84 2.50 -6.09
N ASN A 117 10.64 1.43 -6.26
CA ASN A 117 10.68 0.60 -7.47
C ASN A 117 10.82 1.44 -8.75
N SER A 118 11.69 2.46 -8.68
CA SER A 118 11.96 3.34 -9.81
C SER A 118 12.56 2.54 -10.97
N ARG A 119 12.11 2.86 -12.18
CA ARG A 119 12.65 2.30 -13.42
C ARG A 119 13.17 3.42 -14.28
N TYR A 120 14.37 3.24 -14.81
CA TYR A 120 15.01 4.19 -15.71
C TYR A 120 15.16 5.58 -15.05
N GLU A 121 15.51 5.66 -13.76
CA GLU A 121 15.64 6.93 -13.03
C GLU A 121 14.37 7.80 -13.02
N SER A 122 13.17 7.18 -13.05
CA SER A 122 11.92 7.93 -12.92
C SER A 122 11.75 8.47 -11.49
N PRO A 123 11.54 9.78 -11.28
CA PRO A 123 11.39 10.33 -9.94
C PRO A 123 10.03 9.99 -9.30
N TYR A 124 9.09 9.43 -10.07
CA TYR A 124 7.74 9.08 -9.59
C TYR A 124 7.62 7.62 -9.11
N GLY A 125 8.66 6.80 -9.30
CA GLY A 125 8.65 5.40 -8.91
C GLY A 125 7.50 4.58 -9.53
N ARG A 126 7.13 3.48 -8.88
CA ARG A 126 6.05 2.58 -9.30
C ARG A 126 5.41 1.86 -8.11
N SER A 127 4.10 2.05 -7.94
CA SER A 127 3.33 1.38 -6.88
C SER A 127 3.08 -0.12 -7.13
N ASP A 128 3.11 -0.90 -6.05
CA ASP A 128 2.68 -2.31 -6.03
C ASP A 128 1.18 -2.49 -6.29
N LEU A 129 0.37 -1.49 -5.91
CA LEU A 129 -1.07 -1.50 -6.14
C LEU A 129 -1.41 -1.54 -7.63
N ARG A 130 -0.49 -1.12 -8.50
CA ARG A 130 -0.65 -1.23 -9.95
C ARG A 130 -0.78 -2.69 -10.40
N ALA A 131 -0.01 -3.61 -9.82
CA ALA A 131 -0.09 -5.04 -10.15
C ALA A 131 -1.34 -5.68 -9.53
N ALA A 132 -1.72 -5.25 -8.32
CA ALA A 132 -2.90 -5.74 -7.61
C ALA A 132 -4.23 -5.26 -8.22
N TYR A 133 -4.23 -4.12 -8.92
CA TYR A 133 -5.45 -3.43 -9.37
C TYR A 133 -6.42 -4.32 -10.15
N LYS A 134 -5.94 -5.11 -11.12
CA LYS A 134 -6.80 -5.99 -11.94
C LYS A 134 -7.53 -7.04 -11.09
N HIS A 135 -6.87 -7.56 -10.05
CA HIS A 135 -7.44 -8.56 -9.16
C HIS A 135 -8.39 -7.94 -8.15
N TRP A 136 -8.07 -6.75 -7.63
CA TRP A 136 -9.01 -5.97 -6.82
C TRP A 136 -10.28 -5.66 -7.60
N TRP A 137 -10.16 -5.17 -8.84
CA TRP A 137 -11.31 -4.83 -9.68
C TRP A 137 -12.18 -6.06 -9.97
N ALA A 138 -11.57 -7.17 -10.38
CA ALA A 138 -12.28 -8.44 -10.60
C ALA A 138 -12.98 -8.94 -9.33
N LYS A 139 -12.31 -8.86 -8.17
CA LYS A 139 -12.89 -9.19 -6.86
C LYS A 139 -14.12 -8.34 -6.56
N GLN A 140 -14.07 -7.02 -6.78
CA GLN A 140 -15.23 -6.15 -6.53
C GLN A 140 -16.42 -6.55 -7.40
N LEU A 141 -16.18 -6.91 -8.66
CA LEU A 141 -17.24 -7.37 -9.56
C LEU A 141 -17.81 -8.73 -9.14
N LEU A 142 -16.94 -9.69 -8.78
CA LEU A 142 -17.34 -11.01 -8.29
C LEU A 142 -18.18 -10.93 -7.01
N LEU A 143 -17.83 -10.03 -6.08
CA LEU A 143 -18.62 -9.83 -4.86
C LEU A 143 -20.03 -9.31 -5.18
N LYS A 144 -20.17 -8.41 -6.17
CA LYS A 144 -21.50 -7.95 -6.62
C LYS A 144 -22.32 -9.09 -7.22
N PHE A 145 -21.72 -9.91 -8.08
CA PHE A 145 -22.41 -11.07 -8.65
C PHE A 145 -22.74 -12.14 -7.62
N TRP A 146 -21.88 -12.32 -6.61
CA TRP A 146 -22.15 -13.20 -5.50
C TRP A 146 -23.39 -12.74 -4.72
N LEU A 147 -23.47 -11.46 -4.37
CA LEU A 147 -24.66 -10.89 -3.70
C LEU A 147 -25.94 -11.07 -4.52
N LEU A 148 -25.90 -10.76 -5.83
CA LEU A 148 -27.03 -11.00 -6.75
C LEU A 148 -27.42 -12.48 -6.83
N SER A 149 -26.43 -13.38 -6.75
CA SER A 149 -26.71 -14.82 -6.75
C SER A 149 -27.39 -15.28 -5.45
N LEU A 150 -27.00 -14.70 -4.31
CA LEU A 150 -27.64 -14.97 -3.02
C LEU A 150 -29.07 -14.42 -2.98
N GLU A 151 -29.30 -13.24 -3.55
CA GLU A 151 -30.64 -12.66 -3.69
C GLU A 151 -31.55 -13.57 -4.52
N LYS A 152 -31.08 -14.02 -5.70
CA LYS A 152 -31.85 -14.96 -6.54
C LYS A 152 -32.04 -16.34 -5.92
N PHE A 153 -31.13 -16.78 -5.06
CA PHE A 153 -31.27 -18.05 -4.34
C PHE A 153 -32.28 -17.94 -3.20
N GLY A 154 -32.24 -16.84 -2.43
CA GLY A 154 -33.20 -16.57 -1.35
C GLY A 154 -34.58 -16.17 -1.85
N SER A 155 -34.66 -15.63 -3.08
CA SER A 155 -35.89 -15.20 -3.73
C SER A 155 -35.90 -15.64 -5.21
N PRO A 156 -36.18 -16.92 -5.48
CA PRO A 156 -36.15 -17.45 -6.83
C PRO A 156 -37.22 -16.80 -7.71
N THR A 157 -36.94 -16.73 -9.01
CA THR A 157 -37.91 -16.23 -9.98
C THR A 157 -39.07 -17.20 -10.09
N VAL A 158 -40.29 -16.69 -9.90
CA VAL A 158 -41.52 -17.47 -10.02
C VAL A 158 -41.95 -17.50 -11.48
N LYS A 159 -42.15 -18.69 -12.04
CA LYS A 159 -42.64 -18.90 -13.40
C LYS A 159 -44.06 -19.46 -13.33
N GLY A 160 -45.02 -18.66 -13.77
CA GLY A 160 -46.39 -19.12 -14.01
C GLY A 160 -46.57 -19.63 -15.43
N VAL A 161 -47.05 -20.86 -15.58
CA VAL A 161 -47.45 -21.44 -16.86
C VAL A 161 -48.96 -21.48 -16.91
N VAL A 162 -49.54 -20.79 -17.90
CA VAL A 162 -50.99 -20.70 -18.10
C VAL A 162 -51.37 -21.14 -19.52
N PRO A 163 -52.57 -21.72 -19.72
CA PRO A 163 -53.05 -22.08 -21.04
C PRO A 163 -53.14 -20.89 -22.00
N ARG A 164 -53.01 -21.15 -23.31
CA ARG A 164 -53.05 -20.10 -24.34
C ARG A 164 -54.40 -19.38 -24.47
N HIS A 165 -55.48 -20.01 -24.02
CA HIS A 165 -56.85 -19.47 -24.14
C HIS A 165 -57.22 -18.51 -22.99
N VAL A 166 -56.34 -18.34 -21.99
CA VAL A 166 -56.56 -17.39 -20.88
C VAL A 166 -56.51 -15.95 -21.40
N PRO A 167 -57.54 -15.12 -21.14
CA PRO A 167 -57.55 -13.70 -21.52
C PRO A 167 -56.38 -12.90 -20.92
N GLU A 168 -55.93 -11.86 -21.63
CA GLU A 168 -54.82 -11.00 -21.18
C GLU A 168 -55.10 -10.23 -19.87
N GLU A 169 -56.36 -10.01 -19.54
CA GLU A 169 -56.74 -9.38 -18.28
C GLU A 169 -56.49 -10.32 -17.09
N GLU A 170 -56.91 -11.58 -17.21
CA GLU A 170 -56.70 -12.63 -16.22
C GLU A 170 -55.22 -13.02 -16.10
N ARG A 171 -54.45 -13.02 -17.21
CA ARG A 171 -52.98 -13.17 -17.20
C ARG A 171 -52.29 -12.09 -16.35
N ARG A 172 -52.75 -10.84 -16.46
CA ARG A 172 -52.20 -9.71 -15.68
C ARG A 172 -52.59 -9.77 -14.21
N GLU A 173 -53.74 -10.33 -13.88
CA GLU A 173 -54.15 -10.57 -12.50
C GLU A 173 -53.32 -11.69 -11.87
N LEU A 174 -53.13 -12.80 -12.59
CA LEU A 174 -52.22 -13.88 -12.19
C LEU A 174 -50.80 -13.37 -11.97
N LEU A 175 -50.24 -12.53 -12.86
CA LEU A 175 -48.92 -11.93 -12.65
C LEU A 175 -48.84 -11.10 -11.35
N ARG A 176 -49.90 -10.34 -11.02
CA ARG A 176 -49.97 -9.59 -9.75
C ARG A 176 -50.01 -10.50 -8.53
N VAL A 177 -50.61 -11.68 -8.64
CA VAL A 177 -50.57 -12.72 -7.59
C VAL A 177 -49.17 -13.32 -7.48
N LEU A 178 -48.51 -13.63 -8.60
CA LEU A 178 -47.13 -14.14 -8.61
C LEU A 178 -46.12 -13.15 -8.00
N ASP A 179 -46.31 -11.84 -8.20
CA ASP A 179 -45.46 -10.81 -7.58
C ASP A 179 -45.57 -10.79 -6.05
N ARG A 180 -46.71 -11.22 -5.48
CA ARG A 180 -46.94 -11.26 -4.03
C ARG A 180 -46.46 -12.56 -3.38
N ILE A 181 -46.23 -13.62 -4.16
CA ILE A 181 -45.82 -14.94 -3.66
C ILE A 181 -44.54 -14.91 -2.82
N GLN A 182 -43.62 -13.99 -3.08
CA GLN A 182 -42.39 -13.88 -2.30
C GLN A 182 -42.63 -13.45 -0.83
N GLN A 183 -43.81 -12.92 -0.50
CA GLN A 183 -44.18 -12.46 0.84
C GLN A 183 -45.29 -13.31 1.48
N GLU A 184 -45.96 -14.17 0.70
CA GLU A 184 -47.10 -14.96 1.16
C GLU A 184 -46.68 -16.41 1.50
N THR A 185 -47.32 -17.00 2.51
CA THR A 185 -46.97 -18.35 3.02
C THR A 185 -47.75 -19.47 2.31
N ALA A 186 -48.86 -19.15 1.63
CA ALA A 186 -49.70 -20.13 0.93
C ALA A 186 -50.43 -19.45 -0.24
N VAL A 187 -50.61 -20.17 -1.35
CA VAL A 187 -51.35 -19.69 -2.54
C VAL A 187 -52.31 -20.77 -3.03
N VAL A 188 -53.48 -20.34 -3.50
CA VAL A 188 -54.50 -21.19 -4.12
C VAL A 188 -54.57 -20.86 -5.61
N LEU A 189 -54.55 -21.89 -6.45
CA LEU A 189 -54.57 -21.76 -7.91
C LEU A 189 -55.57 -22.73 -8.53
N PRO A 190 -56.11 -22.42 -9.72
CA PRO A 190 -56.84 -23.38 -10.54
C PRO A 190 -55.98 -24.60 -10.94
N GLU A 191 -56.60 -25.77 -11.16
CA GLU A 191 -55.89 -27.03 -11.48
C GLU A 191 -55.02 -26.96 -12.75
N ASP A 192 -55.35 -26.05 -13.67
CA ASP A 192 -54.68 -25.85 -14.95
C ASP A 192 -53.56 -24.79 -14.91
N VAL A 193 -53.32 -24.15 -13.75
CA VAL A 193 -52.24 -23.19 -13.54
C VAL A 193 -51.08 -23.84 -12.80
N GLN A 194 -49.90 -23.87 -13.42
CA GLN A 194 -48.68 -24.40 -12.81
C GLN A 194 -47.75 -23.26 -12.40
N ILE A 195 -47.30 -23.28 -11.14
CA ILE A 195 -46.21 -22.43 -10.67
C ILE A 195 -44.96 -23.27 -10.50
N GLU A 196 -43.89 -22.83 -11.14
CA GLU A 196 -42.55 -23.39 -10.99
C GLU A 196 -41.62 -22.32 -10.43
N LEU A 197 -40.82 -22.67 -9.43
CA LEU A 197 -39.69 -21.84 -9.04
C LEU A 197 -38.55 -22.12 -10.00
N MET A 198 -38.06 -21.08 -10.68
CA MET A 198 -36.86 -21.18 -11.48
C MET A 198 -35.63 -21.16 -10.58
N GLU A 199 -35.27 -22.34 -10.07
CA GLU A 199 -34.06 -22.52 -9.29
C GLU A 199 -32.81 -22.51 -10.20
N GLY A 200 -31.78 -21.77 -9.77
CA GLY A 200 -30.47 -21.85 -10.39
C GLY A 200 -29.84 -23.22 -10.11
N ARG A 201 -29.65 -24.05 -11.14
CA ARG A 201 -29.00 -25.36 -11.03
C ARG A 201 -27.47 -25.22 -10.83
N SER A 202 -26.98 -24.96 -9.61
CA SER A 202 -25.61 -25.30 -9.15
C SER A 202 -25.26 -24.70 -7.79
N PRO A 203 -24.21 -25.20 -7.10
CA PRO A 203 -23.53 -24.50 -6.00
C PRO A 203 -22.72 -23.29 -6.52
N ILE A 204 -23.36 -22.38 -7.25
CA ILE A 204 -22.70 -21.21 -7.87
C ILE A 204 -22.14 -20.27 -6.78
N GLY A 205 -22.81 -20.19 -5.62
CA GLY A 205 -22.36 -19.39 -4.48
C GLY A 205 -20.94 -19.73 -4.01
N ALA A 206 -20.59 -21.02 -3.96
CA ALA A 206 -19.25 -21.47 -3.55
C ALA A 206 -18.18 -21.14 -4.61
N ALA A 207 -18.53 -21.19 -5.90
CA ALA A 207 -17.61 -20.85 -6.99
C ALA A 207 -17.18 -19.37 -6.95
N TYR A 208 -18.10 -18.45 -6.61
CA TYR A 208 -17.75 -17.04 -6.43
C TYR A 208 -16.75 -16.83 -5.29
N LEU A 209 -16.97 -17.48 -4.15
CA LEU A 209 -16.05 -17.38 -3.02
C LEU A 209 -14.67 -17.94 -3.36
N GLN A 210 -14.59 -19.04 -4.11
CA GLN A 210 -13.31 -19.58 -4.60
C GLN A 210 -12.60 -18.59 -5.55
N ALA A 211 -13.33 -17.96 -6.46
CA ALA A 211 -12.78 -16.94 -7.35
C ALA A 211 -12.30 -15.69 -6.59
N VAL A 212 -13.06 -15.26 -5.57
CA VAL A 212 -12.64 -14.18 -4.66
C VAL A 212 -11.36 -14.55 -3.92
N GLN A 213 -11.23 -15.78 -3.43
CA GLN A 213 -10.02 -16.24 -2.75
C GLN A 213 -8.82 -16.32 -3.67
N PHE A 214 -9.01 -16.76 -4.93
CA PHE A 214 -7.96 -16.67 -5.94
C PHE A 214 -7.45 -15.23 -6.10
N HIS A 215 -8.35 -14.25 -6.23
CA HIS A 215 -7.95 -12.85 -6.34
C HIS A 215 -7.31 -12.29 -5.08
N ASN A 216 -7.75 -12.68 -3.88
CA ASN A 216 -7.08 -12.31 -2.62
C ASN A 216 -5.63 -12.80 -2.60
N ARG A 217 -5.39 -14.04 -3.01
CA ARG A 217 -4.04 -14.62 -3.10
C ARG A 217 -3.17 -13.87 -4.09
N GLU A 218 -3.69 -13.57 -5.28
CA GLU A 218 -2.92 -12.81 -6.29
C GLU A 218 -2.62 -11.37 -5.85
N ILE A 219 -3.52 -10.72 -5.10
CA ILE A 219 -3.24 -9.42 -4.46
C ILE A 219 -2.10 -9.55 -3.45
N ALA A 220 -2.13 -10.57 -2.60
CA ALA A 220 -1.04 -10.82 -1.64
C ALA A 220 0.29 -11.10 -2.35
N ARG A 221 0.31 -11.88 -3.45
CA ARG A 221 1.51 -12.09 -4.28
C ARG A 221 2.03 -10.81 -4.88
N ALA A 222 1.14 -9.95 -5.38
CA ALA A 222 1.53 -8.70 -6.02
C ALA A 222 2.25 -7.74 -5.05
N ILE A 223 1.92 -7.78 -3.76
CA ILE A 223 2.46 -6.87 -2.74
C ILE A 223 3.62 -7.52 -1.96
N LEU A 224 3.46 -8.77 -1.52
CA LEU A 224 4.41 -9.44 -0.63
C LEU A 224 5.35 -10.40 -1.36
N GLY A 225 5.14 -10.64 -2.65
CA GLY A 225 5.87 -11.65 -3.43
C GLY A 225 5.52 -13.10 -3.08
N GLN A 226 4.61 -13.33 -2.13
CA GLN A 226 4.23 -14.66 -1.65
C GLN A 226 2.81 -14.71 -1.05
N THR A 227 2.27 -15.92 -0.84
CA THR A 227 0.91 -16.12 -0.27
C THR A 227 0.86 -16.88 1.03
N LEU A 228 1.78 -17.84 1.24
CA LEU A 228 1.61 -18.85 2.28
C LEU A 228 1.69 -18.29 3.70
N ALA A 229 2.63 -17.37 3.98
CA ALA A 229 2.74 -16.74 5.30
C ALA A 229 1.52 -15.87 5.70
N THR A 230 0.60 -15.58 4.78
CA THR A 230 -0.60 -14.75 5.02
C THR A 230 -1.89 -15.56 4.99
N ASP A 231 -1.87 -16.78 4.45
CA ASP A 231 -3.07 -17.60 4.12
C ASP A 231 -3.13 -18.91 4.94
N GLU A 232 -2.41 -19.01 6.06
CA GLU A 232 -2.22 -20.24 6.88
C GLU A 232 -3.50 -20.83 7.52
N GLY A 233 -4.70 -20.37 7.16
CA GLY A 233 -5.95 -20.91 7.70
C GLY A 233 -6.47 -22.20 7.04
N MET A 234 -5.91 -22.69 5.92
CA MET A 234 -6.60 -23.73 5.13
C MET A 234 -5.84 -24.99 4.74
N ARG A 235 -4.52 -25.11 4.95
CA ARG A 235 -3.81 -26.35 4.62
C ARG A 235 -2.68 -26.63 5.60
N THR A 236 -2.76 -27.77 6.26
CA THR A 236 -1.69 -28.44 7.00
C THR A 236 -0.50 -28.70 6.07
N GLY A 237 0.44 -27.76 6.01
CA GLY A 237 1.67 -27.83 5.23
C GLY A 237 2.85 -27.47 6.14
N SER A 238 3.87 -28.34 6.14
CA SER A 238 4.91 -28.45 7.18
C SER A 238 5.61 -27.13 7.54
N LEU A 239 6.07 -27.05 8.79
CA LEU A 239 6.93 -25.99 9.34
C LEU A 239 8.05 -25.56 8.36
N ALA A 240 8.59 -26.51 7.59
CA ALA A 240 9.63 -26.28 6.58
C ALA A 240 9.18 -25.36 5.43
N LEU A 241 7.93 -25.47 4.97
CA LEU A 241 7.36 -24.62 3.93
C LEU A 241 7.18 -23.18 4.47
N GLY A 242 6.68 -23.04 5.70
CA GLY A 242 6.60 -21.74 6.39
C GLY A 242 7.96 -21.04 6.51
N LYS A 243 9.02 -21.78 6.87
CA LYS A 243 10.40 -21.26 6.94
C LYS A 243 10.91 -20.69 5.61
N VAL A 244 10.62 -21.34 4.47
CA VAL A 244 11.03 -20.84 3.14
C VAL A 244 10.33 -19.53 2.80
N HIS A 245 9.03 -19.45 3.05
CA HIS A 245 8.25 -18.23 2.82
C HIS A 245 8.68 -17.08 3.72
N TYR A 246 8.93 -17.35 5.00
CA TYR A 246 9.48 -16.35 5.90
C TYR A 246 10.83 -15.80 5.40
N ARG A 247 11.73 -16.67 4.91
CA ARG A 247 13.01 -16.26 4.33
C ARG A 247 12.85 -15.36 3.09
N VAL A 248 11.94 -15.68 2.18
CA VAL A 248 11.66 -14.83 1.00
C VAL A 248 11.14 -13.45 1.43
N MET A 249 10.21 -13.41 2.40
CA MET A 249 9.73 -12.14 2.96
C MET A 249 10.86 -11.31 3.58
N GLN A 250 11.74 -11.95 4.35
CA GLN A 250 12.90 -11.29 4.93
C GLN A 250 13.83 -10.70 3.85
N LEU A 251 14.02 -11.37 2.71
CA LEU A 251 14.81 -10.83 1.59
C LEU A 251 14.18 -9.53 1.03
N TYR A 252 12.87 -9.51 0.82
CA TYR A 252 12.14 -8.30 0.40
C TYR A 252 12.30 -7.18 1.43
N PHE A 253 12.13 -7.47 2.72
CA PHE A 253 12.28 -6.47 3.77
C PHE A 253 13.71 -5.97 3.92
N ARG A 254 14.72 -6.83 3.77
CA ARG A 254 16.13 -6.43 3.77
C ARG A 254 16.44 -5.50 2.60
N ALA A 255 15.95 -5.83 1.40
CA ALA A 255 16.13 -4.97 0.22
C ALA A 255 15.49 -3.59 0.41
N LEU A 256 14.24 -3.55 0.90
CA LEU A 256 13.54 -2.29 1.17
C LEU A 256 14.19 -1.47 2.30
N ARG A 257 14.65 -2.13 3.37
CA ARG A 257 15.39 -1.48 4.47
C ARG A 257 16.69 -0.85 3.97
N ARG A 258 17.43 -1.58 3.13
CA ARG A 258 18.67 -1.07 2.53
C ARG A 258 18.38 0.14 1.64
N ASP A 259 17.39 0.05 0.78
CA ASP A 259 17.00 1.13 -0.13
C ASP A 259 16.56 2.38 0.65
N LEU A 260 15.74 2.23 1.70
CA LEU A 260 15.38 3.35 2.58
C LEU A 260 16.59 3.95 3.31
N ALA A 261 17.50 3.13 3.81
CA ALA A 261 18.71 3.60 4.47
C ALA A 261 19.56 4.44 3.51
N GLU A 262 19.85 3.90 2.33
CA GLU A 262 20.71 4.54 1.33
C GLU A 262 20.04 5.79 0.73
N GLN A 263 18.79 5.70 0.28
CA GLN A 263 18.13 6.77 -0.48
C GLN A 263 17.50 7.88 0.38
N VAL A 264 16.96 7.53 1.56
CA VAL A 264 16.25 8.49 2.43
C VAL A 264 17.22 9.05 3.48
N MET A 265 17.86 8.16 4.24
CA MET A 265 18.66 8.56 5.39
C MET A 265 20.03 9.06 4.95
N GLU A 266 20.80 8.27 4.20
CA GLU A 266 22.17 8.61 3.85
C GLU A 266 22.24 9.70 2.77
N GLU A 267 21.62 9.47 1.62
CA GLU A 267 21.79 10.34 0.45
C GLU A 267 21.09 11.69 0.58
N GLN A 268 19.91 11.75 1.21
CA GLN A 268 19.11 12.98 1.24
C GLN A 268 19.12 13.70 2.58
N LEU A 269 19.16 12.97 3.70
CA LEU A 269 19.22 13.59 5.01
C LEU A 269 20.68 13.82 5.42
N PHE A 270 21.46 12.75 5.56
CA PHE A 270 22.79 12.82 6.18
C PHE A 270 23.76 13.58 5.30
N ARG A 271 23.83 13.28 4.01
CA ARG A 271 24.70 14.01 3.06
C ARG A 271 24.45 15.51 3.12
N ARG A 272 23.19 15.95 2.98
CA ARG A 272 22.84 17.38 3.01
C ARG A 272 23.16 18.03 4.36
N LEU A 273 22.94 17.33 5.48
CA LEU A 273 23.31 17.87 6.79
C LEU A 273 24.83 18.01 6.93
N VAL A 274 25.58 17.04 6.43
CA VAL A 274 27.04 17.05 6.47
C VAL A 274 27.60 18.18 5.61
N GLU A 275 27.15 18.30 4.35
CA GLU A 275 27.58 19.34 3.42
C GLU A 275 27.29 20.76 3.94
N LEU A 276 26.24 20.94 4.74
CA LEU A 276 25.91 22.23 5.36
C LEU A 276 26.81 22.60 6.55
N ASN A 277 27.52 21.64 7.16
CA ASN A 277 28.25 21.85 8.41
C ASN A 277 29.74 21.51 8.35
N PHE A 278 30.15 20.64 7.44
CA PHE A 278 31.52 20.14 7.31
C PHE A 278 31.96 20.21 5.85
N ALA A 279 33.22 20.61 5.62
CA ALA A 279 33.75 20.78 4.28
C ALA A 279 34.17 19.44 3.63
N GLU A 280 34.78 18.53 4.39
CA GLU A 280 35.43 17.32 3.85
C GLU A 280 34.98 16.02 4.52
N ALA A 281 34.03 16.07 5.45
CA ALA A 281 33.55 14.89 6.15
C ALA A 281 32.84 13.90 5.21
N LYS A 282 33.10 12.61 5.39
CA LYS A 282 32.38 11.54 4.69
C LYS A 282 31.00 11.33 5.31
N VAL A 283 30.00 11.10 4.45
CA VAL A 283 28.60 10.90 4.86
C VAL A 283 28.47 9.69 5.80
N PRO A 284 27.88 9.85 7.00
CA PRO A 284 27.61 8.75 7.91
C PRO A 284 26.69 7.67 7.31
N ARG A 285 26.80 6.44 7.81
CA ARG A 285 26.00 5.29 7.35
C ARG A 285 24.85 5.00 8.31
N PHE A 286 23.66 4.72 7.78
CA PHE A 286 22.50 4.27 8.53
C PHE A 286 22.49 2.74 8.56
N VAL A 287 22.81 2.16 9.72
CA VAL A 287 22.99 0.71 9.84
C VAL A 287 21.83 0.11 10.62
N TRP A 288 21.05 -0.74 9.95
CA TRP A 288 20.07 -1.59 10.60
C TRP A 288 20.77 -2.64 11.47
N LEU A 289 20.32 -2.80 12.71
CA LEU A 289 20.75 -3.88 13.58
C LEU A 289 19.86 -5.08 13.27
N GLU A 290 20.45 -6.16 12.79
CA GLU A 290 19.74 -7.43 12.74
C GLU A 290 19.60 -7.92 14.18
N ARG A 291 18.37 -8.19 14.61
CA ARG A 291 18.19 -9.08 15.77
C ARG A 291 18.68 -10.44 15.29
N GLU A 292 19.66 -11.00 15.98
CA GLU A 292 19.92 -12.43 15.87
C GLU A 292 18.57 -13.12 16.13
N ASP A 293 18.07 -13.84 15.13
CA ASP A 293 16.95 -14.74 15.33
C ASP A 293 17.40 -15.63 16.49
N ALA A 294 16.75 -15.51 17.66
CA ALA A 294 17.06 -16.32 18.83
C ALA A 294 17.22 -17.76 18.35
N GLU A 295 18.44 -18.29 18.48
CA GLU A 295 18.85 -19.56 17.93
C GLU A 295 17.80 -20.63 18.26
N ASP A 296 17.52 -21.48 17.26
CA ASP A 296 16.64 -22.64 17.35
C ASP A 296 16.75 -23.32 18.73
N GLY A 297 15.70 -23.17 19.54
CA GLY A 297 15.46 -23.91 20.79
C GLY A 297 14.14 -24.65 20.72
#